data_AF-A0A0D0AH81-F1
#
_entry.id   AF-A0A0D0AH81-F1
#
_cell.length_a   1.000
_cell.length_b   1.000
_cell.length_c   1.000
_cell.angle_alpha   90.00
_cell.angle_beta   90.00
_cell.angle_gamma   90.00
#
_symmetry.space_group_name_H-M   'P 1'
#
loop_
_entity.id
_entity.type
_entity.pdbx_description
1 polymer ?
#
loop_
_entity_poly.entity_id
_entity_poly.type
_entity_poly.pdbx_seq_one_letter_code
_entity_poly.pdbx_strand_id
1 'polypeptide(L)' 'MTFVSNDPGWWPSIDAQVIYSYWMVAAGVLVVYDWVLTIGQEIELIWRQRWSLMTVLYLSIRYIGILYSVY' A
#
# COMPACT_ATOMS: atom_id res chain seq x y z
N MET A 1 -4.51 -11.83 -31.37
CA MET A 1 -3.42 -12.59 -30.72
C MET A 1 -2.32 -11.60 -30.39
N THR A 2 -1.94 -11.48 -29.12
CA THR A 2 -0.75 -10.72 -28.73
C THR A 2 0.47 -11.51 -29.17
N PHE A 3 1.30 -10.96 -30.06
CA PHE A 3 2.58 -11.57 -30.41
C PHE A 3 3.54 -11.34 -29.24
N VAL A 4 3.89 -12.41 -28.52
CA VAL A 4 4.86 -12.37 -27.43
C VAL A 4 6.21 -12.79 -27.99
N SER A 5 7.18 -11.87 -28.00
CA SER A 5 8.55 -12.21 -28.40
C SER A 5 9.18 -13.17 -27.38
N ASN A 6 9.88 -14.20 -27.87
CA ASN A 6 10.60 -15.18 -27.06
C ASN A 6 12.12 -14.98 -27.12
N ASP A 7 12.56 -13.76 -27.43
CA ASP A 7 13.98 -13.42 -27.55
C ASP A 7 14.67 -13.51 -26.16
N PRO A 8 15.75 -14.31 -26.00
CA PRO A 8 16.39 -14.51 -24.70
C PRO A 8 17.00 -13.25 -24.08
N GLY A 9 17.27 -12.21 -24.88
CA GLY A 9 17.75 -10.92 -24.41
C GLY A 9 16.79 -10.20 -23.45
N TRP A 10 15.50 -10.57 -23.45
CA TRP A 10 14.49 -9.98 -22.57
C TRP A 10 14.36 -10.70 -21.23
N TRP A 11 14.95 -11.89 -21.07
CA TRP A 11 14.80 -12.69 -19.86
C TRP A 11 15.22 -11.97 -18.57
N PRO A 12 16.34 -11.21 -18.52
CA PRO A 12 16.71 -10.47 -17.32
C PRO A 12 15.67 -9.41 -16.94
N SER A 13 15.10 -8.73 -17.93
CA SER A 13 14.07 -7.70 -17.71
C SER A 13 12.75 -8.32 -17.23
N ILE A 14 12.36 -9.45 -17.81
CA ILE A 14 11.16 -10.20 -17.41
C ILE A 14 11.32 -10.70 -15.98
N ASP A 15 12.47 -11.29 -15.63
CA ASP A 15 12.75 -11.76 -14.28
C ASP A 15 12.69 -10.63 -13.25
N ALA A 16 13.33 -9.49 -13.55
CA ALA A 16 13.26 -8.30 -12.71
C ALA A 16 11.81 -7.79 -12.55
N GLN A 17 11.00 -7.82 -13.61
CA GLN A 17 9.62 -7.37 -13.57
C GLN A 17 8.71 -8.33 -12.78
N VAL A 18 8.97 -9.64 -12.87
CA VAL A 18 8.30 -10.65 -12.05
C VAL A 18 8.64 -10.46 -10.57
N ILE A 19 9.92 -10.29 -10.25
CA ILE A 19 10.38 -10.00 -8.89
C ILE A 19 9.68 -8.74 -8.36
N TYR A 20 9.72 -7.64 -9.12
CA TYR A 20 9.09 -6.38 -8.75
C TYR A 20 7.58 -6.53 -8.50
N SER A 21 6.89 -7.34 -9.29
CA SER A 21 5.46 -7.61 -9.12
C SER A 21 5.17 -8.29 -7.78
N TYR A 22 5.96 -9.30 -7.39
CA TYR A 22 5.84 -9.92 -6.08
C TYR A 22 6.15 -8.95 -4.93
N TRP A 23 7.18 -8.12 -5.09
CA TRP A 23 7.54 -7.10 -4.11
C TRP A 23 6.43 -6.07 -3.90
N MET A 24 5.79 -5.59 -4.97
CA MET A 24 4.65 -4.66 -4.86
C MET A 24 3.50 -5.27 -4.07
N VAL A 25 3.15 -6.53 -4.34
CA VAL A 25 2.08 -7.21 -3.59
C VAL A 25 2.47 -7.38 -2.13
N ALA A 26 3.70 -7.78 -1.83
CA ALA A 26 4.19 -7.91 -0.46
C ALA A 26 4.17 -6.57 0.30
N ALA A 27 4.63 -5.49 -0.34
CA ALA A 27 4.60 -4.15 0.23
C ALA A 27 3.16 -3.67 0.48
N GLY A 28 2.25 -3.89 -0.47
CA GLY A 28 0.83 -3.56 -0.31
C GLY A 28 0.18 -4.31 0.87
N VAL A 29 0.46 -5.61 1.01
CA VAL A 29 -0.01 -6.41 2.14
C VAL A 29 0.52 -5.89 3.47
N LEU A 30 1.79 -5.48 3.54
CA LEU A 30 2.38 -4.89 4.75
C LEU A 30 1.69 -3.57 5.15
N VAL A 31 1.41 -2.70 4.19
CA VAL A 31 0.69 -1.43 4.43
C VAL A 31 -0.73 -1.70 4.96
N VAL A 32 -1.45 -2.65 4.34
CA VAL A 32 -2.79 -3.04 4.80
C VAL A 32 -2.72 -3.65 6.19
N TYR A 33 -1.73 -4.49 6.47
CA TYR A 33 -1.56 -5.13 7.77
C TYR A 33 -1.31 -4.09 8.89
N ASP A 34 -0.42 -3.12 8.67
CA ASP A 34 -0.17 -2.02 9.61
C ASP A 34 -1.44 -1.21 9.90
N TRP A 35 -2.22 -0.92 8.85
CA TRP A 35 -3.50 -0.24 8.98
C TRP A 35 -4.51 -1.04 9.81
N VAL A 36 -4.69 -2.35 9.54
CA VAL A 36 -5.60 -3.22 10.30
C VAL A 36 -5.18 -3.33 11.77
N LEU A 37 -3.89 -3.35 12.07
CA LEU A 37 -3.41 -3.44 13.46
C LEU A 37 -3.75 -2.19 14.27
N THR A 38 -3.73 -1.03 13.63
CA THR A 38 -3.85 0.26 14.29
C THR A 38 -5.28 0.82 14.27
N ILE A 39 -6.14 0.39 13.35
CA ILE A 39 -7.54 0.87 13.27
C ILE A 39 -8.33 0.59 14.55
N GLY A 40 -8.04 -0.51 15.26
CA GLY A 40 -8.70 -0.80 16.54
C GLY A 40 -8.45 0.30 17.58
N GLN A 41 -7.21 0.81 17.63
CA GLN A 41 -6.83 1.92 18.51
C GLN A 41 -7.41 3.24 18.01
N GLU A 42 -7.43 3.46 16.69
CA GLU A 42 -8.05 4.66 16.10
C GLU A 42 -9.54 4.75 16.43
N ILE A 43 -10.29 3.65 16.32
CA ILE A 43 -11.73 3.67 16.64
C ILE A 43 -11.95 4.04 18.12
N GLU A 44 -11.15 3.50 19.03
CA GLU A 44 -11.30 3.79 20.45
C GLU A 44 -10.85 5.22 20.83
N LEU A 45 -9.72 5.70 20.28
CA LEU A 45 -9.10 6.98 20.67
C LEU A 45 -9.57 8.17 19.84
N ILE A 46 -9.94 7.95 18.58
CA ILE A 46 -10.32 9.01 17.63
C ILE A 46 -11.84 9.06 17.47
N TRP A 47 -12.47 7.92 17.18
CA TRP A 47 -13.91 7.90 16.88
C TRP A 47 -14.78 7.99 18.13
N ARG A 48 -14.34 7.42 19.26
CA ARG A 48 -15.07 7.46 20.54
C ARG A 48 -14.79 8.72 21.38
N GLN A 49 -13.73 9.47 21.06
CA GLN A 49 -13.29 10.65 21.82
C GLN A 49 -13.65 11.97 21.10
N ARG A 50 -13.55 13.10 21.80
CA ARG A 50 -13.79 14.42 21.20
C ARG A 50 -12.77 14.69 20.09
N TRP A 51 -13.28 14.95 18.89
CA TRP A 51 -12.48 15.25 17.71
C TRP A 51 -11.68 16.54 17.93
N SER A 52 -10.36 16.42 17.89
CA SER A 52 -9.43 17.56 17.93
C SER A 52 -8.86 17.82 16.53
N LEU A 53 -8.42 19.05 16.27
CA LEU A 53 -7.70 19.42 15.05
C LEU A 53 -6.50 18.51 14.78
N MET A 54 -5.78 18.11 15.84
CA MET A 54 -4.62 17.22 15.72
C MET A 54 -5.03 15.82 15.22
N THR A 55 -6.21 15.36 15.60
CA THR A 55 -6.76 14.07 15.19
C THR A 55 -7.17 14.09 13.72
N VAL A 56 -7.74 15.21 13.25
CA VAL A 56 -8.08 15.39 11.84
C VAL A 56 -6.82 15.47 10.98
N LEU A 57 -5.78 16.19 11.43
CA LEU A 57 -4.47 16.23 10.78
C LEU A 57 -3.86 14.83 10.66
N TYR A 58 -3.91 14.04 11.73
CA TYR A 58 -3.42 12.66 11.74
C TYR A 58 -4.17 11.78 10.72
N LEU A 59 -5.51 11.81 10.71
CA LEU A 59 -6.32 11.08 9.73
C LEU A 59 -5.99 11.55 8.30
N SER A 60 -5.84 12.85 8.07
CA SER A 60 -5.57 13.39 6.74
C SER A 60 -4.25 12.86 6.19
N ILE A 61 -3.16 12.94 6.97
CA ILE A 61 -1.85 12.44 6.57
C ILE A 61 -1.89 10.92 6.36
N ARG A 62 -2.60 10.20 7.24
CA ARG A 62 -2.64 8.74 7.20
C ARG A 62 -3.41 8.21 5.98
N TYR A 63 -4.62 8.69 5.75
CA TYR A 63 -5.46 8.21 4.65
C TYR A 63 -4.96 8.71 3.28
N ILE A 64 -4.39 9.92 3.20
CA ILE A 64 -3.75 10.39 1.96
C ILE A 64 -2.49 9.58 1.66
N GLY A 65 -1.68 9.25 2.68
CA GLY A 65 -0.48 8.43 2.51
C GLY A 65 -0.79 7.01 2.04
N ILE A 66 -1.84 6.39 2.60
CA ILE A 66 -2.31 5.07 2.15
C ILE A 66 -2.83 5.15 0.71
N LEU A 67 -3.61 6.19 0.37
CA LEU A 67 -4.12 6.37 -1.00
C LEU A 67 -2.98 6.54 -2.01
N TYR A 68 -1.93 7.29 -1.65
CA TYR A 68 -0.74 7.48 -2.49
C TYR A 68 0.10 6.21 -2.62
N SER A 69 0.16 5.37 -1.60
CA SER A 69 0.90 4.10 -1.65
C SER A 69 0.23 3.04 -2.53
N VAL A 70 -1.08 3.16 -2.77
CA VAL A 70 -1.86 2.20 -3.56
C VAL A 70 -1.96 2.61 -5.04
N TYR A 71 -1.70 3.88 -5.36
CA TYR A 71 -1.72 4.44 -6.72
C TYR A 71 -0.32 4.42 -7.35
#